data_AF-L1KP57-F1
#
_entry.id   AF-L1KP57-F1
#
_cell.length_a   1.000
_cell.length_b   1.000
_cell.length_c   1.000
_cell.angle_alpha   90.00
_cell.angle_beta   90.00
_cell.angle_gamma   90.00
#
_symmetry.space_group_name_H-M   'P 1'
#
loop_
_entity.id
_entity.type
_entity.pdbx_description
1 polymer ?
#
loop_
_entity_poly.entity_id
_entity_poly.type
_entity_poly.pdbx_seq_one_letter_code
_entity_poly.pdbx_strand_id
1 'polypeptide(L)'
;PRIDADRALLDSRELAPFRAAIAAGSRAIMSAHILVPALDPDLPATLSRGILTDLLRGELGYDGLIVTDGMEMRAVAATYGIEHGSVLALNAGADAICVGGGLADDETVRRLRDALVAAVRSGELPEERLADAADRVRALARWTRSAAEGATTVGVGIGGTRTTGPETANAGGADHDDIGLVAARRALTVTYAELAGPEGYEPPVELLYVAAFTPVANIAVGDETPWGVGVELSRLLPGTETGTFTGDDAGSSALTAAGSRRIVAVVRDEHRHPWMTTALDTLLSARPDTIVVEMGIPQTPPRGALHVATHGAARVCGKAAAEIITGTR
;
A
#
# COMPACT_ATOMS: atom_id res chain seq x y z
N PRO A 1 -13.08 11.40 -2.50
CA PRO A 1 -12.21 12.14 -3.46
C PRO A 1 -12.96 12.41 -4.76
N ARG A 2 -12.56 13.43 -5.53
CA ARG A 2 -13.16 13.75 -6.83
C ARG A 2 -12.07 13.78 -7.90
N ILE A 3 -12.31 13.11 -9.03
CA ILE A 3 -11.39 13.06 -10.17
C ILE A 3 -12.05 13.79 -11.34
N ASP A 4 -11.58 15.01 -11.63
CA ASP A 4 -12.12 15.88 -12.69
C ASP A 4 -11.48 15.63 -14.08
N ALA A 5 -10.86 14.47 -14.28
CA ALA A 5 -10.34 14.08 -15.59
C ALA A 5 -11.48 13.86 -16.59
N ASP A 6 -11.28 14.31 -17.83
CA ASP A 6 -12.25 14.07 -18.91
C ASP A 6 -12.23 12.60 -19.36
N ARG A 7 -13.25 12.21 -20.12
CA ARG A 7 -13.41 10.83 -20.60
C ARG A 7 -12.21 10.35 -21.44
N ALA A 8 -11.60 11.21 -22.26
CA ALA A 8 -10.49 10.82 -23.12
C ALA A 8 -9.22 10.52 -22.32
N LEU A 9 -8.95 11.32 -21.27
CA LEU A 9 -7.85 11.08 -20.35
C LEU A 9 -8.09 9.79 -19.55
N LEU A 10 -9.31 9.62 -19.02
CA LEU A 10 -9.70 8.39 -18.32
C LEU A 10 -9.49 7.15 -19.20
N ASP A 11 -9.92 7.19 -20.45
CA ASP A 11 -9.77 6.06 -21.38
C ASP A 11 -8.29 5.74 -21.69
N SER A 12 -7.46 6.77 -21.86
CA SER A 12 -6.07 6.61 -22.29
C SER A 12 -5.08 6.33 -21.16
N ARG A 13 -5.38 6.76 -19.92
CA ARG A 13 -4.48 6.64 -18.77
C ARG A 13 -5.06 5.76 -17.67
N GLU A 14 -6.21 6.10 -17.12
CA GLU A 14 -6.79 5.40 -15.97
C GLU A 14 -7.33 4.01 -16.32
N LEU A 15 -8.05 3.85 -17.44
CA LEU A 15 -8.70 2.59 -17.83
C LEU A 15 -7.76 1.64 -18.60
N ALA A 16 -6.67 2.14 -19.16
CA ALA A 16 -5.66 1.34 -19.85
C ALA A 16 -5.15 0.14 -19.00
N PRO A 17 -4.72 0.31 -17.73
CA PRO A 17 -4.30 -0.82 -16.91
C PRO A 17 -5.45 -1.80 -16.58
N PHE A 18 -6.69 -1.34 -16.45
CA PHE A 18 -7.84 -2.22 -16.23
C PHE A 18 -8.12 -3.09 -17.46
N ARG A 19 -8.09 -2.52 -18.67
CA ARG A 19 -8.23 -3.30 -19.91
C ARG A 19 -7.17 -4.39 -20.02
N ALA A 20 -5.92 -4.05 -19.70
CA ALA A 20 -4.82 -5.02 -19.69
C ALA A 20 -5.04 -6.12 -18.64
N ALA A 21 -5.46 -5.77 -17.42
CA ALA A 21 -5.72 -6.74 -16.36
C ALA A 21 -6.91 -7.67 -16.67
N ILE A 22 -7.97 -7.14 -17.28
CA ILE A 22 -9.13 -7.92 -17.75
C ILE A 22 -8.68 -8.90 -18.84
N ALA A 23 -7.94 -8.42 -19.85
CA ALA A 23 -7.40 -9.28 -20.91
C ALA A 23 -6.45 -10.37 -20.38
N ALA A 24 -5.71 -10.09 -19.31
CA ALA A 24 -4.86 -11.05 -18.62
C ALA A 24 -5.65 -12.06 -17.75
N GLY A 25 -6.97 -11.90 -17.62
CA GLY A 25 -7.83 -12.83 -16.89
C GLY A 25 -7.87 -12.58 -15.37
N SER A 26 -7.74 -11.31 -14.94
CA SER A 26 -7.94 -10.97 -13.52
C SER A 26 -9.27 -11.53 -13.00
N ARG A 27 -9.25 -12.07 -11.78
CA ARG A 27 -10.41 -12.74 -11.17
C ARG A 27 -11.27 -11.82 -10.32
N ALA A 28 -10.70 -10.72 -9.86
CA ALA A 28 -11.37 -9.72 -9.04
C ALA A 28 -10.93 -8.30 -9.45
N ILE A 29 -11.86 -7.36 -9.38
CA ILE A 29 -11.62 -5.92 -9.51
C ILE A 29 -12.30 -5.23 -8.33
N MET A 30 -11.55 -4.37 -7.65
CA MET A 30 -12.05 -3.57 -6.54
C MET A 30 -12.47 -2.18 -7.02
N SER A 31 -13.68 -1.75 -6.68
CA SER A 31 -14.14 -0.37 -6.94
C SER A 31 -13.58 0.58 -5.89
N ALA A 32 -13.26 1.83 -6.23
CA ALA A 32 -12.85 2.85 -5.27
C ALA A 32 -14.00 3.80 -4.89
N HIS A 33 -13.99 4.34 -3.67
CA HIS A 33 -14.95 5.33 -3.20
C HIS A 33 -14.62 6.75 -3.68
N ILE A 34 -14.66 6.97 -5.00
CA ILE A 34 -14.30 8.24 -5.65
C ILE A 34 -15.43 8.71 -6.57
N LEU A 35 -15.65 10.02 -6.63
CA LEU A 35 -16.55 10.64 -7.59
C LEU A 35 -15.78 10.90 -8.89
N VAL A 36 -16.31 10.40 -10.02
CA VAL A 36 -15.70 10.58 -11.35
C VAL A 36 -16.77 11.19 -12.28
N PRO A 37 -16.92 12.52 -12.29
CA PRO A 37 -18.05 13.20 -12.90
C PRO A 37 -18.21 12.97 -14.41
N ALA A 38 -17.10 12.67 -15.10
CA ALA A 38 -17.11 12.32 -16.51
C ALA A 38 -17.77 10.95 -16.79
N LEU A 39 -17.98 10.12 -15.76
CA LEU A 39 -18.64 8.81 -15.83
C LEU A 39 -19.97 8.82 -15.06
N ASP A 40 -19.98 9.37 -13.85
CA ASP A 40 -21.17 9.56 -13.02
C ASP A 40 -21.02 10.85 -12.19
N PRO A 41 -21.86 11.87 -12.42
CA PRO A 41 -21.75 13.16 -11.74
C PRO A 41 -22.25 13.13 -10.29
N ASP A 42 -23.05 12.13 -9.91
CA ASP A 42 -23.85 12.15 -8.68
C ASP A 42 -23.36 11.11 -7.67
N LEU A 43 -22.89 9.95 -8.14
CA LEU A 43 -22.55 8.82 -7.27
C LEU A 43 -21.06 8.47 -7.31
N PRO A 44 -20.45 8.10 -6.17
CA PRO A 44 -19.11 7.53 -6.18
C PRO A 44 -19.10 6.20 -6.95
N ALA A 45 -17.96 5.84 -7.53
CA ALA A 45 -17.81 4.68 -8.41
C ALA A 45 -18.34 3.37 -7.80
N THR A 46 -18.18 3.16 -6.48
CA THR A 46 -18.72 1.98 -5.77
C THR A 46 -20.24 1.87 -5.79
N LEU A 47 -20.95 2.99 -5.90
CA LEU A 47 -22.42 3.04 -5.85
C LEU A 47 -23.04 3.36 -7.23
N SER A 48 -22.21 3.53 -8.26
CA SER A 48 -22.65 3.92 -9.59
C SER A 48 -22.89 2.71 -10.48
N ARG A 49 -24.14 2.56 -10.93
CA ARG A 49 -24.49 1.58 -11.97
C ARG A 49 -23.80 1.89 -13.30
N GLY A 50 -23.67 3.17 -13.64
CA GLY A 50 -22.98 3.60 -14.85
C GLY A 50 -21.52 3.14 -14.88
N ILE A 51 -20.85 3.11 -13.72
CA ILE A 51 -19.45 2.68 -13.63
C ILE A 51 -19.33 1.16 -13.48
N LEU A 52 -20.03 0.54 -12.53
CA LEU A 52 -19.83 -0.89 -12.24
C LEU A 52 -20.52 -1.81 -13.26
N THR A 53 -21.70 -1.43 -13.73
CA THR A 53 -22.44 -2.23 -14.70
C THR A 53 -22.14 -1.74 -16.11
N ASP A 54 -22.46 -0.50 -16.45
CA ASP A 54 -22.46 -0.10 -17.87
C ASP A 54 -21.02 -0.03 -18.42
N LEU A 55 -20.09 0.61 -17.70
CA LEU A 55 -18.68 0.65 -18.09
C LEU A 55 -17.96 -0.67 -17.85
N LEU A 56 -17.89 -1.15 -16.59
CA LEU A 56 -17.01 -2.29 -16.27
C LEU A 56 -17.53 -3.62 -16.80
N ARG A 57 -18.80 -3.95 -16.59
CA ARG A 57 -19.40 -5.19 -17.12
C ARG A 57 -19.70 -5.07 -18.61
N GLY A 58 -20.28 -3.95 -19.03
CA GLY A 58 -20.71 -3.71 -20.41
C GLY A 58 -19.54 -3.39 -21.33
N GLU A 59 -19.05 -2.15 -21.28
CA GLU A 59 -18.04 -1.66 -22.24
C GLU A 59 -16.70 -2.42 -22.14
N LEU A 60 -16.22 -2.70 -20.93
CA LEU A 60 -14.94 -3.39 -20.72
C LEU A 60 -15.07 -4.93 -20.72
N GLY A 61 -16.29 -5.47 -20.73
CA GLY A 61 -16.55 -6.91 -20.81
C GLY A 61 -16.00 -7.71 -19.63
N TYR A 62 -15.93 -7.12 -18.44
CA TYR A 62 -15.40 -7.83 -17.28
C TYR A 62 -16.42 -8.81 -16.70
N ASP A 63 -16.07 -10.09 -16.63
CA ASP A 63 -16.93 -11.16 -16.10
C ASP A 63 -16.52 -11.70 -14.72
N GLY A 64 -15.39 -11.24 -14.17
CA GLY A 64 -14.90 -11.68 -12.86
C GLY A 64 -15.70 -11.10 -11.68
N LEU A 65 -15.20 -11.24 -10.46
CA LEU A 65 -15.85 -10.67 -9.27
C LEU A 65 -15.62 -9.14 -9.20
N ILE A 66 -16.65 -8.36 -8.92
CA ILE A 66 -16.53 -6.95 -8.51
C ILE A 66 -16.66 -6.88 -6.99
N VAL A 67 -15.65 -6.34 -6.32
CA VAL A 67 -15.67 -6.15 -4.85
C VAL A 67 -15.61 -4.66 -4.52
N THR A 68 -16.29 -4.24 -3.47
CA THR A 68 -16.16 -2.84 -3.00
C THR A 68 -14.81 -2.60 -2.33
N ASP A 69 -14.37 -1.34 -2.23
CA ASP A 69 -13.42 -0.95 -1.18
C ASP A 69 -14.13 -1.01 0.20
N GLY A 70 -13.39 -0.77 1.29
CA GLY A 70 -13.91 -0.87 2.65
C GLY A 70 -15.11 0.06 2.90
N MET A 71 -16.31 -0.49 3.04
CA MET A 71 -17.56 0.28 3.14
C MET A 71 -17.64 1.19 4.38
N GLU A 72 -16.87 0.89 5.41
CA GLU A 72 -16.66 1.70 6.61
C GLU A 72 -15.91 3.01 6.36
N MET A 73 -15.23 3.13 5.22
CA MET A 73 -14.52 4.34 4.86
C MET A 73 -15.49 5.52 4.78
N ARG A 74 -15.08 6.65 5.36
CA ARG A 74 -15.90 7.87 5.49
C ARG A 74 -16.49 8.36 4.16
N ALA A 75 -15.83 8.09 3.03
CA ALA A 75 -16.30 8.46 1.70
C ALA A 75 -17.67 7.85 1.33
N VAL A 76 -18.04 6.72 1.93
CA VAL A 76 -19.36 6.10 1.79
C VAL A 76 -20.13 6.15 3.11
N ALA A 77 -19.52 5.69 4.20
CA ALA A 77 -20.19 5.53 5.49
C ALA A 77 -20.79 6.83 6.04
N ALA A 78 -20.15 7.99 5.81
CA ALA A 78 -20.62 9.26 6.35
C ALA A 78 -21.90 9.78 5.67
N THR A 79 -22.19 9.34 4.44
CA THR A 79 -23.34 9.82 3.65
C THR A 79 -24.44 8.77 3.57
N TYR A 80 -24.08 7.51 3.38
CA TYR A 80 -25.05 6.44 3.11
C TYR A 80 -25.18 5.45 4.27
N GLY A 81 -24.26 5.45 5.23
CA GLY A 81 -24.11 4.36 6.18
C GLY A 81 -23.61 3.07 5.50
N ILE A 82 -23.16 2.12 6.31
CA ILE A 82 -22.53 0.89 5.79
C ILE A 82 -23.62 -0.05 5.26
N GLU A 83 -24.75 -0.18 5.96
CA GLU A 83 -25.87 -1.03 5.57
C GLU A 83 -26.52 -0.61 4.27
N HIS A 84 -27.00 0.63 4.20
CA HIS A 84 -27.67 1.11 2.99
C HIS A 84 -26.67 1.31 1.84
N GLY A 85 -25.44 1.75 2.12
CA GLY A 85 -24.36 1.76 1.13
C GLY A 85 -24.10 0.38 0.51
N SER A 86 -24.19 -0.70 1.30
CA SER A 86 -23.99 -2.08 0.80
C SER A 86 -25.13 -2.52 -0.15
N VAL A 87 -26.37 -2.14 0.17
CA VAL A 87 -27.53 -2.37 -0.72
C VAL A 87 -27.33 -1.63 -2.04
N LEU A 88 -26.95 -0.36 -1.99
CA LEU A 88 -26.68 0.47 -3.17
C LEU A 88 -25.54 -0.12 -4.03
N ALA A 89 -24.45 -0.57 -3.41
CA ALA A 89 -23.33 -1.18 -4.13
C ALA A 89 -23.73 -2.46 -4.88
N LEU A 90 -24.52 -3.33 -4.24
CA LEU A 90 -25.05 -4.54 -4.91
C LEU A 90 -25.95 -4.16 -6.08
N ASN A 91 -26.86 -3.20 -5.89
CA ASN A 91 -27.72 -2.69 -6.96
C ASN A 91 -26.92 -2.07 -8.12
N ALA A 92 -25.79 -1.42 -7.84
CA ALA A 92 -24.90 -0.84 -8.84
C ALA A 92 -24.14 -1.88 -9.66
N GLY A 93 -23.91 -3.09 -9.10
CA GLY A 93 -23.22 -4.18 -9.80
C GLY A 93 -22.03 -4.77 -9.04
N ALA A 94 -21.76 -4.35 -7.79
CA ALA A 94 -20.80 -5.04 -6.94
C ALA A 94 -21.34 -6.44 -6.56
N ASP A 95 -20.46 -7.42 -6.39
CA ASP A 95 -20.81 -8.81 -6.04
C ASP A 95 -20.40 -9.20 -4.63
N ALA A 96 -19.34 -8.57 -4.12
CA ALA A 96 -18.83 -8.76 -2.78
C ALA A 96 -18.66 -7.40 -2.09
N ILE A 97 -19.01 -7.36 -0.80
CA ILE A 97 -18.85 -6.18 0.04
C ILE A 97 -17.61 -6.38 0.90
N CYS A 98 -16.67 -5.45 0.80
CA CYS A 98 -15.50 -5.41 1.66
C CYS A 98 -15.81 -4.61 2.93
N VAL A 99 -15.57 -5.25 4.07
CA VAL A 99 -15.67 -4.66 5.42
C VAL A 99 -14.54 -5.28 6.23
N GLY A 100 -13.72 -4.49 6.92
CA GLY A 100 -12.64 -5.09 7.72
C GLY A 100 -11.53 -4.19 8.24
N GLY A 101 -11.59 -2.88 8.05
CA GLY A 101 -10.65 -1.88 8.58
C GLY A 101 -10.88 -1.53 10.05
N GLY A 102 -11.12 -2.54 10.90
CA GLY A 102 -11.38 -2.41 12.34
C GLY A 102 -12.79 -2.84 12.77
N LEU A 103 -13.74 -2.92 11.83
CA LEU A 103 -15.07 -3.49 12.05
C LEU A 103 -15.10 -4.93 11.52
N ALA A 104 -14.76 -5.89 12.38
CA ALA A 104 -14.70 -7.31 12.04
C ALA A 104 -15.51 -8.18 13.01
N ASP A 105 -16.38 -7.56 13.81
CA ASP A 105 -17.19 -8.25 14.79
C ASP A 105 -18.43 -8.92 14.18
N ASP A 106 -18.92 -9.94 14.88
CA ASP A 106 -20.10 -10.72 14.50
C ASP A 106 -21.37 -9.88 14.35
N GLU A 107 -21.51 -8.78 15.10
CA GLU A 107 -22.68 -7.92 15.08
C GLU A 107 -22.75 -7.13 13.78
N THR A 108 -21.63 -6.56 13.34
CA THR A 108 -21.50 -5.86 12.06
C THR A 108 -21.94 -6.75 10.90
N VAL A 109 -21.47 -8.00 10.86
CA VAL A 109 -21.86 -8.97 9.81
C VAL A 109 -23.36 -9.26 9.83
N ARG A 110 -23.96 -9.43 11.03
CA ARG A 110 -25.40 -9.69 11.18
C ARG A 110 -26.24 -8.49 10.72
N ARG A 111 -25.84 -7.27 11.06
CA ARG A 111 -26.53 -6.04 10.63
C ARG A 111 -26.53 -5.89 9.11
N LEU A 112 -25.39 -6.13 8.46
CA LEU A 112 -25.30 -6.10 7.00
C LEU A 112 -26.18 -7.17 6.36
N ARG A 113 -26.11 -8.41 6.85
CA ARG A 113 -27.00 -9.48 6.39
C ARG A 113 -28.47 -9.07 6.50
N ASP A 114 -28.88 -8.53 7.64
CA ASP A 114 -30.27 -8.18 7.89
C ASP A 114 -30.74 -7.04 7.00
N ALA A 115 -29.88 -6.06 6.72
CA ALA A 115 -30.16 -5.00 5.76
C ALA A 115 -30.35 -5.53 4.32
N LEU A 116 -29.49 -6.44 3.86
CA LEU A 116 -29.63 -7.06 2.54
C LEU A 116 -30.91 -7.89 2.43
N VAL A 117 -31.23 -8.67 3.46
CA VAL A 117 -32.47 -9.46 3.51
C VAL A 117 -33.70 -8.55 3.51
N ALA A 118 -33.65 -7.44 4.25
CA ALA A 118 -34.74 -6.47 4.25
C ALA A 118 -34.92 -5.81 2.88
N ALA A 119 -33.83 -5.42 2.22
CA ALA A 119 -33.86 -4.82 0.88
C ALA A 119 -34.42 -5.77 -0.19
N VAL A 120 -34.11 -7.07 -0.09
CA VAL A 120 -34.70 -8.08 -0.99
C VAL A 120 -36.20 -8.21 -0.74
N ARG A 121 -36.61 -8.30 0.53
CA ARG A 121 -38.02 -8.43 0.92
C ARG A 121 -38.86 -7.22 0.56
N SER A 122 -38.27 -6.02 0.58
CA SER A 122 -38.95 -4.78 0.18
C SER A 122 -38.97 -4.57 -1.33
N GLY A 123 -38.14 -5.29 -2.09
CA GLY A 123 -37.94 -5.11 -3.53
C GLY A 123 -36.95 -4.01 -3.91
N GLU A 124 -36.27 -3.40 -2.94
CA GLU A 124 -35.18 -2.43 -3.20
C GLU A 124 -33.97 -3.10 -3.87
N LEU A 125 -33.67 -4.34 -3.50
CA LEU A 125 -32.65 -5.17 -4.13
C LEU A 125 -33.32 -6.37 -4.82
N PRO A 126 -33.26 -6.51 -6.15
CA PRO A 126 -33.79 -7.68 -6.82
C PRO A 126 -33.14 -8.98 -6.31
N GLU A 127 -33.93 -9.99 -5.99
CA GLU A 127 -33.42 -11.29 -5.51
C GLU A 127 -32.46 -11.93 -6.53
N GLU A 128 -32.78 -11.80 -7.82
CA GLU A 128 -31.95 -12.25 -8.95
C GLU A 128 -30.57 -11.60 -8.95
N ARG A 129 -30.50 -10.31 -8.61
CA ARG A 129 -29.24 -9.57 -8.53
C ARG A 129 -28.36 -10.12 -7.40
N LEU A 130 -28.95 -10.38 -6.23
CA LEU A 130 -28.23 -10.96 -5.11
C LEU A 130 -27.77 -12.41 -5.40
N ALA A 131 -28.58 -13.19 -6.12
CA ALA A 131 -28.22 -14.54 -6.55
C ALA A 131 -27.02 -14.54 -7.52
N ASP A 132 -27.01 -13.67 -8.53
CA ASP A 132 -25.88 -13.50 -9.46
C ASP A 132 -24.58 -13.13 -8.71
N ALA A 133 -24.65 -12.15 -7.80
CA ALA A 133 -23.52 -11.75 -6.96
C ALA A 133 -22.97 -12.94 -6.16
N ALA A 134 -23.86 -13.69 -5.50
CA ALA A 134 -23.46 -14.87 -4.72
C ALA A 134 -22.82 -15.96 -5.59
N ASP A 135 -23.29 -16.17 -6.82
CA ASP A 135 -22.71 -17.16 -7.72
C ASP A 135 -21.32 -16.78 -8.20
N ARG A 136 -21.05 -15.49 -8.44
CA ARG A 136 -19.70 -14.97 -8.75
C ARG A 136 -18.74 -15.14 -7.56
N VAL A 137 -19.20 -14.84 -6.34
CA VAL A 137 -18.43 -15.09 -5.10
C VAL A 137 -18.08 -16.58 -4.98
N ARG A 138 -19.06 -17.47 -5.17
CA ARG A 138 -18.82 -18.92 -5.13
C ARG A 138 -17.89 -19.39 -6.24
N ALA A 139 -17.97 -18.80 -7.45
CA ALA A 139 -17.08 -19.12 -8.55
C ALA A 139 -15.62 -18.77 -8.22
N LEU A 140 -15.37 -17.59 -7.66
CA LEU A 140 -14.04 -17.20 -7.18
C LEU A 140 -13.54 -18.17 -6.10
N ALA A 141 -14.39 -18.50 -5.10
CA ALA A 141 -14.02 -19.42 -4.03
C ALA A 141 -13.66 -20.82 -4.55
N ARG A 142 -14.40 -21.35 -5.54
CA ARG A 142 -14.08 -22.63 -6.19
C ARG A 142 -12.75 -22.59 -6.93
N TRP A 143 -12.48 -21.49 -7.66
CA TRP A 143 -11.22 -21.30 -8.35
C TRP A 143 -10.03 -21.30 -7.38
N THR A 144 -10.12 -20.55 -6.27
CA THR A 144 -9.06 -20.50 -5.26
C THR A 144 -8.78 -21.86 -4.62
N ARG A 145 -9.83 -22.63 -4.29
CA ARG A 145 -9.65 -24.00 -3.76
C ARG A 145 -8.96 -24.93 -4.76
N SER A 146 -9.38 -24.89 -6.02
CA SER A 146 -8.79 -25.72 -7.08
C SER A 146 -7.30 -25.39 -7.29
N ALA A 147 -6.94 -24.10 -7.21
CA ALA A 147 -5.55 -23.66 -7.29
C ALA A 147 -4.71 -24.16 -6.09
N ALA A 148 -5.26 -24.12 -4.88
CA ALA A 148 -4.59 -24.62 -3.68
C ALA A 148 -4.38 -26.15 -3.70
N GLU A 149 -5.38 -26.89 -4.18
CA GLU A 149 -5.29 -28.35 -4.36
C GLU A 149 -4.25 -28.73 -5.43
N GLY A 150 -4.20 -27.98 -6.53
CA GLY A 150 -3.18 -28.12 -7.58
C GLY A 150 -1.76 -27.84 -7.08
N ALA A 151 -1.58 -26.82 -6.23
CA ALA A 151 -0.28 -26.53 -5.60
C ALA A 151 0.14 -27.65 -4.61
N THR A 152 -0.83 -28.26 -3.93
CA THR A 152 -0.58 -29.36 -2.98
C THR A 152 -0.20 -30.66 -3.70
N THR A 153 -0.75 -30.91 -4.89
CA THR A 153 -0.44 -32.12 -5.69
C THR A 153 0.92 -32.06 -6.39
N VAL A 154 1.41 -30.88 -6.76
CA VAL A 154 2.80 -30.68 -7.24
C VAL A 154 3.81 -30.79 -6.08
N GLY A 155 3.36 -30.64 -4.84
CA GLY A 155 4.15 -30.80 -3.60
C GLY A 155 4.15 -32.20 -2.99
N VAL A 156 3.64 -33.25 -3.66
CA VAL A 156 3.70 -34.62 -3.13
C VAL A 156 5.08 -35.20 -3.44
N GLY A 157 6.01 -34.88 -2.54
CA GLY A 157 7.37 -35.35 -2.59
C GLY A 157 8.06 -35.54 -1.25
N ILE A 158 7.57 -35.06 -0.09
CA ILE A 158 8.11 -35.44 1.23
C ILE A 158 7.00 -35.35 2.30
N GLY A 159 6.74 -36.45 2.99
CA GLY A 159 5.68 -36.58 4.00
C GLY A 159 5.91 -35.74 5.26
N GLY A 160 4.84 -35.10 5.73
CA GLY A 160 4.78 -34.43 7.02
C GLY A 160 3.37 -33.91 7.27
N THR A 161 2.64 -34.53 8.20
CA THR A 161 1.32 -34.13 8.69
C THR A 161 1.30 -32.65 9.09
N ARG A 162 0.46 -31.84 8.44
CA ARG A 162 0.20 -30.46 8.86
C ARG A 162 -0.67 -30.45 10.12
N THR A 163 -0.07 -30.25 11.29
CA THR A 163 -0.75 -29.79 12.49
C THR A 163 -0.93 -28.26 12.43
N THR A 164 -2.11 -27.81 12.81
CA THR A 164 -2.57 -26.41 12.84
C THR A 164 -1.88 -25.60 13.96
N GLY A 165 -1.19 -24.53 13.58
CA GLY A 165 -0.62 -23.48 14.45
C GLY A 165 0.00 -22.35 13.61
N PRO A 166 0.03 -21.08 14.08
CA PRO A 166 0.45 -19.94 13.28
C PRO A 166 1.97 -19.88 13.16
N GLU A 167 2.47 -19.16 12.15
CA GLU A 167 3.88 -19.06 11.72
C GLU A 167 4.36 -20.19 10.80
N THR A 168 4.09 -20.03 9.50
CA THR A 168 5.00 -20.56 8.48
C THR A 168 5.62 -19.38 7.75
N ALA A 169 6.76 -18.96 8.30
CA ALA A 169 7.82 -18.38 7.49
C ALA A 169 8.00 -19.27 6.25
N ASN A 170 7.99 -18.62 5.09
CA ASN A 170 8.12 -19.24 3.80
C ASN A 170 9.45 -20.01 3.74
N ALA A 171 9.41 -21.31 3.97
CA ALA A 171 10.56 -22.21 3.84
C ALA A 171 10.80 -22.50 2.35
N GLY A 172 11.21 -21.47 1.60
CA GLY A 172 11.95 -21.62 0.35
C GLY A 172 13.43 -21.71 0.69
N GLY A 173 14.11 -22.73 0.16
CA GLY A 173 15.49 -23.09 0.51
C GLY A 173 16.48 -21.92 0.46
N ALA A 174 17.47 -22.01 1.36
CA ALA A 174 18.66 -21.17 1.37
C ALA A 174 19.42 -21.30 0.04
N ASP A 175 19.23 -20.32 -0.86
CA ASP A 175 20.25 -19.78 -1.80
C ASP A 175 19.69 -18.82 -2.86
N HIS A 176 18.38 -18.61 -2.95
CA HIS A 176 17.85 -17.50 -3.75
C HIS A 176 17.66 -16.26 -2.87
N ASP A 177 18.35 -15.17 -3.21
CA ASP A 177 18.00 -13.83 -2.70
C ASP A 177 16.48 -13.69 -2.75
N ASP A 178 15.85 -13.33 -1.62
CA ASP A 178 14.42 -13.04 -1.54
C ASP A 178 14.05 -12.12 -2.71
N ILE A 179 13.13 -12.57 -3.58
CA ILE A 179 12.75 -11.83 -4.80
C ILE A 179 12.33 -10.39 -4.48
N GLY A 180 11.76 -10.16 -3.29
CA GLY A 180 11.42 -8.83 -2.80
C GLY A 180 12.67 -7.97 -2.56
N LEU A 181 13.74 -8.55 -2.02
CA LEU A 181 15.03 -7.87 -1.85
C LEU A 181 15.73 -7.61 -3.19
N VAL A 182 15.67 -8.56 -4.14
CA VAL A 182 16.19 -8.34 -5.51
C VAL A 182 15.48 -7.16 -6.17
N ALA A 183 14.15 -7.12 -6.07
CA ALA A 183 13.36 -6.01 -6.60
C ALA A 183 13.71 -4.68 -5.90
N ALA A 184 13.79 -4.67 -4.56
CA ALA A 184 14.12 -3.49 -3.79
C ALA A 184 15.50 -2.91 -4.17
N ARG A 185 16.52 -3.76 -4.32
CA ARG A 185 17.87 -3.34 -4.75
C ARG A 185 17.85 -2.71 -6.15
N ARG A 186 17.11 -3.30 -7.09
CA ARG A 186 17.00 -2.79 -8.47
C ARG A 186 16.20 -1.48 -8.56
N ALA A 187 15.31 -1.25 -7.61
CA ALA A 187 14.48 -0.05 -7.57
C ALA A 187 15.21 1.18 -7.01
N LEU A 188 16.34 1.02 -6.32
CA LEU A 188 17.05 2.14 -5.70
C LEU A 188 17.48 3.18 -6.74
N THR A 189 17.23 4.45 -6.43
CA THR A 189 17.87 5.58 -7.09
C THR A 189 18.85 6.20 -6.10
N VAL A 190 20.14 6.20 -6.45
CA VAL A 190 21.21 6.70 -5.59
C VAL A 190 21.81 7.94 -6.22
N THR A 191 21.81 9.04 -5.48
CA THR A 191 22.40 10.33 -5.91
C THR A 191 23.43 10.76 -4.89
N TYR A 192 24.64 11.07 -5.35
CA TYR A 192 25.73 11.59 -4.52
C TYR A 192 25.81 13.10 -4.67
N ALA A 193 26.32 13.80 -3.66
CA ALA A 193 26.63 15.23 -3.78
C ALA A 193 27.58 15.46 -4.98
N GLU A 194 27.31 16.51 -5.78
CA GLU A 194 27.97 16.76 -7.08
C GLU A 194 29.50 16.74 -7.03
N LEU A 195 30.10 17.17 -5.91
CA LEU A 195 31.55 17.25 -5.74
C LEU A 195 32.21 15.94 -5.27
N ALA A 196 31.43 15.00 -4.74
CA ALA A 196 31.95 13.73 -4.23
C ALA A 196 31.85 12.60 -5.28
N GLY A 197 30.73 12.52 -6.00
CA GLY A 197 30.45 11.35 -6.84
C GLY A 197 30.46 10.02 -6.04
N PRO A 198 30.32 8.87 -6.71
CA PRO A 198 30.36 7.57 -6.03
C PRO A 198 31.72 7.23 -5.42
N GLU A 199 32.83 7.66 -6.04
CA GLU A 199 34.19 7.39 -5.56
C GLU A 199 34.58 8.25 -4.35
N GLY A 200 33.95 9.41 -4.16
CA GLY A 200 34.17 10.29 -3.02
C GLY A 200 33.23 10.05 -1.83
N TYR A 201 32.30 9.10 -1.94
CA TYR A 201 31.49 8.69 -0.80
C TYR A 201 32.24 7.65 0.03
N GLU A 202 32.60 8.04 1.26
CA GLU A 202 33.15 7.12 2.24
C GLU A 202 32.03 6.56 3.14
N PRO A 203 31.79 5.23 3.11
CA PRO A 203 30.85 4.59 4.00
C PRO A 203 31.20 4.88 5.47
N PRO A 204 30.20 5.15 6.32
CA PRO A 204 30.43 5.46 7.71
C PRO A 204 31.00 4.24 8.43
N VAL A 205 32.12 4.45 9.13
CA VAL A 205 32.73 3.49 10.07
C VAL A 205 32.45 3.85 11.54
N GLU A 206 31.84 5.00 11.77
CA GLU A 206 31.50 5.57 13.07
C GLU A 206 30.03 5.36 13.45
N LEU A 207 29.67 5.76 14.67
CA LEU A 207 28.30 5.64 15.18
C LEU A 207 27.35 6.55 14.41
N LEU A 208 26.30 5.95 13.84
CA LEU A 208 25.22 6.65 13.16
C LEU A 208 24.10 7.04 14.13
N TYR A 209 23.41 8.13 13.81
CA TYR A 209 22.12 8.45 14.37
C TYR A 209 21.07 8.51 13.26
N VAL A 210 20.08 7.62 13.32
CA VAL A 210 18.98 7.56 12.36
C VAL A 210 17.84 8.45 12.85
N ALA A 211 17.58 9.54 12.14
CA ALA A 211 16.46 10.43 12.39
C ALA A 211 15.28 10.07 11.47
N ALA A 212 14.29 9.34 12.00
CA ALA A 212 13.11 8.92 11.26
C ALA A 212 11.98 9.95 11.37
N PHE A 213 11.67 10.63 10.28
CA PHE A 213 10.60 11.62 10.20
C PHE A 213 9.29 10.95 9.82
N THR A 214 8.45 10.68 10.81
CA THR A 214 7.24 9.86 10.65
C THR A 214 6.01 10.76 10.56
N PRO A 215 5.27 10.73 9.44
CA PRO A 215 3.96 11.36 9.37
C PRO A 215 2.92 10.54 10.14
N VAL A 216 1.79 11.15 10.49
CA VAL A 216 0.68 10.44 11.14
C VAL A 216 0.23 9.27 10.26
N ALA A 217 0.15 8.07 10.85
CA ALA A 217 -0.30 6.88 10.14
C ALA A 217 -1.74 7.05 9.63
N ASN A 218 -2.06 6.40 8.51
CA ASN A 218 -3.44 6.31 8.02
C ASN A 218 -3.98 4.89 8.28
N ILE A 219 -5.31 4.76 8.28
CA ILE A 219 -6.04 3.52 8.60
C ILE A 219 -5.55 2.32 7.76
N ALA A 220 -5.10 2.55 6.52
CA ALA A 220 -4.65 1.48 5.65
C ALA A 220 -3.24 0.94 5.98
N VAL A 221 -2.40 1.75 6.63
CA VAL A 221 -1.04 1.35 7.05
C VAL A 221 -1.06 0.74 8.45
N GLY A 222 -2.01 1.14 9.30
CA GLY A 222 -2.07 0.78 10.71
C GLY A 222 -0.94 1.43 11.53
N ASP A 223 -1.06 1.39 12.85
CA ASP A 223 -0.10 2.04 13.76
C ASP A 223 1.14 1.17 14.04
N GLU A 224 1.13 -0.09 13.60
CA GLU A 224 2.11 -1.11 14.01
C GLU A 224 3.08 -1.53 12.90
N THR A 225 2.97 -1.00 11.67
CA THR A 225 3.83 -1.46 10.56
C THR A 225 5.24 -0.85 10.68
N PRO A 226 6.29 -1.64 11.01
CA PRO A 226 7.65 -1.12 11.13
C PRO A 226 8.21 -0.78 9.74
N TRP A 227 8.94 0.34 9.66
CA TRP A 227 9.56 0.81 8.43
C TRP A 227 10.85 1.60 8.74
N GLY A 228 11.57 2.01 7.69
CA GLY A 228 12.83 2.75 7.79
C GLY A 228 14.06 1.85 7.69
N VAL A 229 15.23 2.45 7.94
CA VAL A 229 16.54 1.79 7.84
C VAL A 229 17.18 1.48 9.20
N GLY A 230 16.61 1.97 10.31
CA GLY A 230 17.22 1.90 11.65
C GLY A 230 17.61 0.49 12.06
N VAL A 231 16.69 -0.47 12.00
CA VAL A 231 16.94 -1.87 12.37
C VAL A 231 18.05 -2.51 11.54
N GLU A 232 18.05 -2.27 10.23
CA GLU A 232 19.04 -2.87 9.33
C GLU A 232 20.42 -2.19 9.49
N LEU A 233 20.46 -0.87 9.73
CA LEU A 233 21.70 -0.16 10.05
C LEU A 233 22.27 -0.55 11.40
N SER A 234 21.46 -0.74 12.45
CA SER A 234 21.95 -1.25 13.75
C SER A 234 22.53 -2.66 13.64
N ARG A 235 22.06 -3.47 12.67
CA ARG A 235 22.63 -4.79 12.38
C ARG A 235 23.99 -4.71 11.66
N LEU A 236 24.13 -3.81 10.68
CA LEU A 236 25.35 -3.66 9.89
C LEU A 236 26.42 -2.84 10.61
N LEU A 237 26.00 -1.85 11.41
CA LEU A 237 26.82 -0.94 12.20
C LEU A 237 26.30 -0.93 13.66
N PRO A 238 26.74 -1.88 14.49
CA PRO A 238 26.37 -1.94 15.91
C PRO A 238 26.69 -0.64 16.64
N GLY A 239 25.74 -0.16 17.44
CA GLY A 239 25.82 1.15 18.11
C GLY A 239 25.08 2.29 17.38
N THR A 240 24.50 2.01 16.21
CA THR A 240 23.54 2.92 15.56
C THR A 240 22.32 3.13 16.45
N GLU A 241 22.01 4.38 16.76
CA GLU A 241 20.81 4.79 17.50
C GLU A 241 19.74 5.30 16.53
N THR A 242 18.47 5.21 16.91
CA THR A 242 17.35 5.69 16.10
C THR A 242 16.40 6.53 16.95
N GLY A 243 15.98 7.69 16.44
CA GLY A 243 14.92 8.52 17.00
C GLY A 243 13.82 8.77 15.99
N THR A 244 12.59 8.92 16.48
CA THR A 244 11.42 9.25 15.67
C THR A 244 10.98 10.68 15.94
N PHE A 245 10.75 11.45 14.88
CA PHE A 245 10.44 12.88 14.97
C PHE A 245 9.22 13.22 14.10
N THR A 246 8.43 14.18 14.56
CA THR A 246 7.26 14.70 13.85
C THR A 246 7.01 16.17 14.21
N GLY A 247 6.45 16.93 13.29
CA GLY A 247 6.10 18.34 13.50
C GLY A 247 7.21 19.33 13.14
N ASP A 248 6.94 20.61 13.40
CA ASP A 248 7.73 21.73 12.87
C ASP A 248 9.16 21.79 13.47
N ASP A 249 9.33 21.38 14.73
CA ASP A 249 10.62 21.34 15.44
C ASP A 249 11.39 20.02 15.25
N ALA A 250 10.96 19.17 14.31
CA ALA A 250 11.53 17.84 14.12
C ALA A 250 13.04 17.90 13.77
N GLY A 251 13.45 18.84 12.90
CA GLY A 251 14.84 18.98 12.49
C GLY A 251 15.79 19.38 13.62
N SER A 252 15.42 20.38 14.41
CA SER A 252 16.20 20.86 15.55
C SER A 252 16.28 19.83 16.68
N SER A 253 15.18 19.12 16.93
CA SER A 253 15.14 17.99 17.87
C SER A 253 16.06 16.85 17.44
N ALA A 254 16.06 16.50 16.15
CA ALA A 254 16.94 15.48 15.60
C ALA A 254 18.42 15.86 15.69
N LEU A 255 18.78 17.12 15.44
CA LEU A 255 20.16 17.61 15.64
C LEU A 255 20.61 17.45 17.09
N THR A 256 19.75 17.83 18.03
CA THR A 256 20.05 17.75 19.46
C THR A 256 20.26 16.30 19.89
N ALA A 257 19.40 15.39 19.44
CA ALA A 257 19.46 13.98 19.79
C ALA A 257 20.67 13.26 19.16
N ALA A 258 21.05 13.62 17.93
CA ALA A 258 22.20 13.03 17.24
C ALA A 258 23.54 13.36 17.94
N GLY A 259 23.65 14.54 18.54
CA GLY A 259 24.88 15.02 19.14
C GLY A 259 26.01 15.13 18.10
N SER A 260 27.13 14.44 18.33
CA SER A 260 28.26 14.44 17.38
C SER A 260 28.11 13.41 16.25
N ARG A 261 27.19 12.45 16.37
CA ARG A 261 27.04 11.33 15.42
C ARG A 261 26.62 11.83 14.04
N ARG A 262 27.05 11.14 12.99
CA ARG A 262 26.60 11.40 11.62
C ARG A 262 25.14 11.01 11.47
N ILE A 263 24.36 11.83 10.76
CA ILE A 263 22.91 11.69 10.67
C ILE A 263 22.53 10.95 9.40
N VAL A 264 21.65 9.95 9.56
CA VAL A 264 20.85 9.36 8.47
C VAL A 264 19.41 9.85 8.65
N ALA A 265 19.00 10.81 7.84
CA ALA A 265 17.64 11.34 7.83
C ALA A 265 16.75 10.45 6.97
N VAL A 266 15.68 9.91 7.56
CA VAL A 266 14.73 9.02 6.86
C VAL A 266 13.40 9.74 6.75
N VAL A 267 12.96 10.02 5.52
CA VAL A 267 11.67 10.66 5.23
C VAL A 267 10.78 9.71 4.44
N ARG A 268 9.46 9.93 4.50
CA ARG A 268 8.50 9.20 3.69
C ARG A 268 7.52 10.14 3.02
N ASP A 269 7.42 10.05 1.70
CA ASP A 269 6.55 10.90 0.88
C ASP A 269 6.74 12.39 1.19
N GLU A 270 8.00 12.85 1.22
CA GLU A 270 8.36 14.19 1.68
C GLU A 270 7.50 15.29 1.03
N HIS A 271 7.28 15.18 -0.28
CA HIS A 271 6.47 16.11 -1.08
C HIS A 271 5.06 16.36 -0.53
N ARG A 272 4.55 15.50 0.37
CA ARG A 272 3.24 15.63 1.01
C ARG A 272 3.28 16.33 2.37
N HIS A 273 4.48 16.55 2.92
CA HIS A 273 4.70 16.97 4.30
C HIS A 273 5.72 18.11 4.36
N PRO A 274 5.28 19.38 4.23
CA PRO A 274 6.19 20.54 4.23
C PRO A 274 7.13 20.62 5.44
N TRP A 275 6.69 20.15 6.61
CA TRP A 275 7.53 20.10 7.81
C TRP A 275 8.74 19.17 7.67
N MET A 276 8.66 18.10 6.86
CA MET A 276 9.81 17.24 6.56
C MET A 276 10.85 17.98 5.72
N THR A 277 10.40 18.80 4.76
CA THR A 277 11.30 19.70 4.00
C THR A 277 12.03 20.67 4.91
N THR A 278 11.30 21.34 5.80
CA THR A 278 11.91 22.22 6.82
C THR A 278 12.90 21.47 7.71
N ALA A 279 12.57 20.23 8.12
CA ALA A 279 13.45 19.41 8.94
C ALA A 279 14.74 19.01 8.20
N LEU A 280 14.64 18.58 6.94
CA LEU A 280 15.79 18.26 6.11
C LEU A 280 16.67 19.49 5.84
N ASP A 281 16.06 20.64 5.54
CA ASP A 281 16.82 21.88 5.32
C ASP A 281 17.57 22.32 6.58
N THR A 282 16.96 22.16 7.75
CA THR A 282 17.60 22.41 9.05
C THR A 282 18.79 21.48 9.28
N LEU A 283 18.60 20.17 9.04
CA LEU A 283 19.66 19.18 9.18
C LEU A 283 20.83 19.45 8.22
N LEU A 284 20.54 19.66 6.94
CA LEU A 284 21.55 19.83 5.90
C LEU A 284 22.33 21.14 6.03
N SER A 285 21.69 22.19 6.53
CA SER A 285 22.37 23.46 6.82
C SER A 285 23.38 23.32 7.96
N ALA A 286 23.07 22.51 8.99
CA ALA A 286 23.95 22.31 10.15
C ALA A 286 24.97 21.17 9.95
N ARG A 287 24.58 20.13 9.22
CA ARG A 287 25.33 18.89 8.98
C ARG A 287 25.27 18.52 7.49
N PRO A 288 26.06 19.18 6.62
CA PRO A 288 26.07 18.89 5.18
C PRO A 288 26.47 17.43 4.84
N ASP A 289 27.09 16.73 5.78
CA ASP A 289 27.47 15.30 5.70
C ASP A 289 26.28 14.33 5.89
N THR A 290 25.08 14.85 6.17
CA THR A 290 23.85 14.08 6.38
C THR A 290 23.51 13.23 5.16
N ILE A 291 23.16 11.97 5.41
CA ILE A 291 22.63 11.03 4.44
C ILE A 291 21.11 11.12 4.47
N VAL A 292 20.47 11.18 3.31
CA VAL A 292 19.01 11.22 3.18
C VAL A 292 18.50 9.93 2.56
N VAL A 293 17.54 9.28 3.22
CA VAL A 293 16.80 8.13 2.71
C VAL A 293 15.36 8.54 2.49
N GLU A 294 14.94 8.64 1.24
CA GLU A 294 13.55 8.94 0.87
C GLU A 294 12.80 7.64 0.55
N MET A 295 11.83 7.31 1.40
CA MET A 295 10.95 6.16 1.24
C MET A 295 9.57 6.58 0.71
N GLY A 296 8.82 5.63 0.14
CA GLY A 296 7.52 5.91 -0.47
C GLY A 296 7.66 6.35 -1.93
N ILE A 297 7.00 7.45 -2.32
CA ILE A 297 7.01 7.99 -3.68
C ILE A 297 7.96 9.21 -3.71
N PRO A 298 9.19 9.05 -4.21
CA PRO A 298 10.16 10.14 -4.27
C PRO A 298 9.77 11.13 -5.37
N GLN A 299 9.37 12.34 -4.98
CA GLN A 299 9.05 13.43 -5.92
C GLN A 299 9.89 14.67 -5.68
N THR A 300 10.60 14.73 -4.57
CA THR A 300 11.43 15.88 -4.20
C THR A 300 12.82 15.74 -4.83
N PRO A 301 13.48 16.84 -5.23
CA PRO A 301 14.85 16.76 -5.73
C PRO A 301 15.81 16.12 -4.71
N PRO A 302 16.76 15.29 -5.15
CA PRO A 302 17.73 14.65 -4.25
C PRO A 302 18.64 15.68 -3.58
N ARG A 303 18.99 15.42 -2.32
CA ARG A 303 19.80 16.31 -1.47
C ARG A 303 20.57 15.52 -0.40
N GLY A 304 21.60 16.16 0.17
CA GLY A 304 22.49 15.55 1.15
C GLY A 304 23.78 15.01 0.56
N ALA A 305 24.66 14.50 1.42
CA ALA A 305 25.92 13.89 1.01
C ALA A 305 25.69 12.62 0.17
N LEU A 306 24.65 11.87 0.53
CA LEU A 306 24.12 10.72 -0.19
C LEU A 306 22.60 10.78 -0.07
N HIS A 307 21.91 10.66 -1.20
CA HIS A 307 20.47 10.53 -1.27
C HIS A 307 20.10 9.15 -1.83
N VAL A 308 19.34 8.37 -1.07
CA VAL A 308 18.84 7.05 -1.48
C VAL A 308 17.32 7.07 -1.54
N ALA A 309 16.75 7.02 -2.73
CA ALA A 309 15.32 6.90 -2.93
C ALA A 309 14.93 5.43 -3.15
N THR A 310 14.02 4.90 -2.32
CA THR A 310 13.72 3.46 -2.27
C THR A 310 12.46 3.03 -3.00
N HIS A 311 11.62 3.99 -3.44
CA HIS A 311 10.35 3.75 -4.14
C HIS A 311 9.35 2.84 -3.39
N GLY A 312 9.53 2.73 -2.07
CA GLY A 312 8.75 1.86 -1.19
C GLY A 312 9.29 1.88 0.24
N ALA A 313 8.46 1.50 1.22
CA ALA A 313 8.83 1.55 2.65
C ALA A 313 8.87 0.16 3.32
N ALA A 314 8.85 -0.92 2.54
CA ALA A 314 8.89 -2.28 3.07
C ALA A 314 10.25 -2.57 3.74
N ARG A 315 10.30 -3.58 4.61
CA ARG A 315 11.53 -4.03 5.29
C ARG A 315 12.69 -4.27 4.31
N VAL A 316 12.43 -4.87 3.16
CA VAL A 316 13.43 -5.13 2.11
C VAL A 316 13.97 -3.84 1.47
N CYS A 317 13.18 -2.77 1.41
CA CYS A 317 13.62 -1.45 0.96
C CYS A 317 14.60 -0.85 1.97
N GLY A 318 14.28 -0.97 3.27
CA GLY A 318 15.18 -0.55 4.35
C GLY A 318 16.51 -1.29 4.31
N LYS A 319 16.48 -2.61 4.09
CA LYS A 319 17.68 -3.44 3.94
C LYS A 319 18.53 -3.00 2.74
N ALA A 320 17.90 -2.84 1.58
CA ALA A 320 18.61 -2.44 0.37
C ALA A 320 19.26 -1.04 0.52
N ALA A 321 18.57 -0.09 1.14
CA ALA A 321 19.13 1.23 1.41
C ALA A 321 20.30 1.18 2.41
N ALA A 322 20.17 0.38 3.47
CA ALA A 322 21.25 0.19 4.44
C ALA A 322 22.51 -0.40 3.79
N GLU A 323 22.36 -1.33 2.84
CA GLU A 323 23.50 -1.92 2.11
C GLU A 323 24.32 -0.86 1.34
N ILE A 324 23.65 0.11 0.69
CA ILE A 324 24.28 1.24 0.00
C ILE A 324 24.96 2.17 0.98
N ILE A 325 24.28 2.53 2.08
CA ILE A 325 24.84 3.43 3.10
C ILE A 325 26.14 2.88 3.67
N THR A 326 26.19 1.58 3.98
CA THR A 326 27.38 0.98 4.58
C THR A 326 28.40 0.48 3.57
N GLY A 327 28.18 0.69 2.26
CA GLY A 327 29.08 0.24 1.20
C GLY A 327 29.25 -1.29 1.15
N THR A 328 28.29 -2.04 1.69
CA THR A 328 28.33 -3.50 1.66
C THR A 328 27.90 -4.07 0.31
N ARG A 329 27.33 -3.24 -0.56
CA ARG A 329 27.02 -3.54 -1.96
C ARG A 329 26.97 -2.29 -2.81
#